data_AF-A0A538NLB2-F1
#
_entry.id   AF-A0A538NLB2-F1
#
_cell.length_a   1.000
_cell.length_b   1.000
_cell.length_c   1.000
_cell.angle_alpha   90.00
_cell.angle_beta   90.00
_cell.angle_gamma   90.00
#
_symmetry.space_group_name_H-M   'P 1'
#
loop_
_entity.id
_entity.type
_entity.pdbx_description
1 polymer ?
#
loop_
_entity_poly.entity_id
_entity_poly.type
_entity_poly.pdbx_seq_one_letter_code
_entity_poly.pdbx_strand_id
1 'polypeptide(L)'
;MKRPRIDEKLTLLADFGETEAICVEVLDNPSTEEGILLKVMARGPFEQGQQIWIVDRDGSKIGAAVENVFKQTIDSEVTLSTVLPA
;
A
#
# COMPACT_ATOMS: atom_id res chain seq x y z
N MET A 1 -7.33 11.01 -3.61
CA MET A 1 -6.40 10.11 -4.33
C MET A 1 -7.11 9.40 -5.47
N LYS A 2 -6.43 9.26 -6.61
CA LYS A 2 -6.90 8.43 -7.73
C LYS A 2 -6.36 7.01 -7.58
N ARG A 3 -6.95 6.06 -8.30
CA ARG A 3 -6.42 4.68 -8.40
C ARG A 3 -4.94 4.71 -8.82
N PRO A 4 -4.02 4.18 -8.00
CA PRO A 4 -2.60 4.14 -8.34
C PRO A 4 -2.35 3.38 -9.65
N ARG A 5 -1.24 3.72 -10.32
CA ARG A 5 -0.76 3.00 -11.51
C ARG A 5 0.42 2.10 -11.16
N ILE A 6 0.64 1.08 -11.97
CA ILE A 6 1.88 0.31 -11.94
C ILE A 6 3.06 1.27 -12.21
N ASP A 7 4.17 1.03 -11.52
CA ASP A 7 5.39 1.85 -11.46
C ASP A 7 5.19 3.23 -10.80
N GLU A 8 4.01 3.51 -10.23
CA GLU A 8 3.80 4.72 -9.47
C GLU A 8 4.50 4.64 -8.11
N LYS A 9 5.23 5.71 -7.79
CA LYS A 9 5.82 5.92 -6.49
C LYS A 9 4.75 6.38 -5.49
N LEU A 10 4.68 5.67 -4.38
CA LEU A 10 3.78 5.93 -3.26
C LEU A 10 4.60 6.29 -2.02
N THR A 11 4.00 7.09 -1.15
CA THR A 11 4.51 7.34 0.20
C THR A 11 3.63 6.58 1.18
N LEU A 12 4.25 5.73 2.00
CA LEU A 12 3.57 4.98 3.04
C LEU A 12 3.98 5.54 4.40
N LEU A 13 3.01 5.77 5.27
CA LEU A 13 3.25 6.14 6.67
C LEU A 13 2.78 4.98 7.55
N ALA A 14 3.74 4.34 8.21
CA ALA A 14 3.54 3.26 9.16
C ALA A 14 4.05 3.68 10.55
N ASP A 15 3.89 2.81 11.56
CA ASP A 15 4.34 3.11 12.92
C ASP A 15 5.86 3.31 13.05
N PHE A 16 6.63 2.71 12.13
CA PHE A 16 8.09 2.89 12.05
C PHE A 16 8.50 4.17 11.30
N GLY A 17 7.54 4.97 10.81
CA GLY A 17 7.77 6.21 10.08
C GLY A 17 7.33 6.15 8.62
N GLU A 18 7.75 7.17 7.87
CA GLU A 18 7.48 7.29 6.44
C GLU A 18 8.50 6.50 5.61
N THR A 19 8.02 5.84 4.56
CA THR A 19 8.84 5.11 3.61
C THR A 19 8.29 5.25 2.20
N GLU A 20 9.16 5.08 1.22
CA GLU A 20 8.79 5.08 -0.19
C GLU A 20 8.44 3.65 -0.63
N ALA A 21 7.48 3.56 -1.54
CA ALA A 21 7.07 2.30 -2.14
C ALA A 21 6.85 2.47 -3.64
N ILE A 22 7.05 1.40 -4.41
CA ILE A 22 6.69 1.35 -5.84
C ILE A 22 5.53 0.39 -6.02
N CYS A 23 4.45 0.85 -6.62
CA CYS A 23 3.32 -0.01 -6.96
C CYS A 23 3.68 -0.95 -8.11
N VAL A 24 3.61 -2.25 -7.88
CA VAL A 24 3.93 -3.27 -8.89
C VAL A 24 2.69 -3.97 -9.44
N GLU A 25 1.59 -3.97 -8.69
CA GLU A 25 0.32 -4.56 -9.12
C GLU A 25 -0.87 -3.84 -8.49
N VAL A 26 -1.96 -3.73 -9.25
CA VAL A 26 -3.23 -3.14 -8.81
C VAL A 26 -4.36 -4.08 -9.21
N LEU A 27 -5.06 -4.64 -8.23
CA LEU A 27 -6.17 -5.58 -8.42
C LEU A 27 -7.42 -5.04 -7.74
N ASP A 28 -8.59 -5.47 -8.20
CA ASP A 28 -9.82 -5.28 -7.43
C ASP A 28 -9.83 -6.26 -6.25
N ASN A 29 -10.28 -5.80 -5.09
CA ASN A 29 -10.42 -6.65 -3.91
C ASN A 29 -11.78 -7.35 -3.95
N PRO A 30 -11.87 -8.67 -4.21
CA PRO A 30 -13.15 -9.36 -4.25
C PRO A 30 -13.84 -9.43 -2.87
N SER A 31 -13.11 -9.17 -1.78
CA SER A 31 -13.61 -9.22 -0.41
C SER A 31 -14.27 -7.91 0.05
N THR A 32 -14.20 -6.83 -0.75
CA THR A 32 -14.74 -5.51 -0.36
C THR A 32 -15.25 -4.78 -1.59
N GLU A 33 -16.51 -4.33 -1.56
CA GLU A 33 -17.10 -3.51 -2.62
C GLU A 33 -16.27 -2.22 -2.79
N GLU A 34 -15.87 -1.92 -4.03
CA GLU A 34 -14.96 -0.80 -4.38
C GLU A 34 -13.54 -0.87 -3.77
N GLY A 35 -13.19 -1.97 -3.12
CA GLY A 35 -11.86 -2.20 -2.58
C GLY A 35 -10.85 -2.51 -3.68
N ILE A 36 -9.59 -2.15 -3.44
CA ILE A 36 -8.46 -2.53 -4.28
C ILE A 36 -7.36 -3.20 -3.44
N LEU A 37 -6.62 -4.09 -4.09
CA LEU A 37 -5.38 -4.65 -3.57
C LEU A 37 -4.21 -4.04 -4.34
N LEU A 38 -3.26 -3.46 -3.61
CA LEU A 38 -2.03 -2.91 -4.16
C LEU A 38 -0.88 -3.79 -3.72
N LYS A 39 -0.15 -4.40 -4.67
CA LYS A 39 1.17 -4.93 -4.35
C LYS A 39 2.20 -3.84 -4.55
N VAL A 40 3.05 -3.67 -3.55
CA VAL A 40 4.09 -2.65 -3.56
C VAL A 40 5.43 -3.22 -3.15
N MET A 41 6.51 -2.72 -3.74
CA MET A 41 7.86 -2.92 -3.24
C MET A 41 8.20 -1.80 -2.28
N ALA A 42 8.39 -2.11 -1.00
CA ALA A 42 8.63 -1.13 0.04
C ALA A 42 9.69 -1.61 1.04
N ARG A 43 10.46 -0.65 1.58
CA ARG A 43 11.42 -0.93 2.65
C ARG A 43 10.77 -0.70 4.01
N GLY A 44 10.91 -1.66 4.90
CA GLY A 44 10.50 -1.51 6.29
C GLY A 44 10.10 -2.82 6.96
N PRO A 45 9.97 -2.81 8.29
CA PRO A 45 9.48 -3.94 9.07
C PRO A 45 7.95 -4.03 9.02
N PHE A 46 7.38 -4.22 7.83
CA PHE A 46 5.94 -4.43 7.70
C PHE A 46 5.52 -5.77 8.31
N GLU A 47 4.35 -5.77 8.96
CA GLU A 47 3.75 -6.95 9.55
C GLU A 47 2.35 -7.18 9.01
N GLN A 48 1.95 -8.43 8.80
CA GLN A 48 0.60 -8.77 8.39
C GLN A 48 -0.42 -8.33 9.45
N GLY A 49 -1.52 -7.74 9.01
CA GLY A 49 -2.56 -7.17 9.87
C GLY A 49 -2.29 -5.74 10.33
N GLN A 50 -1.08 -5.21 10.09
CA GLN A 50 -0.76 -3.82 10.39
C GLN A 50 -1.65 -2.87 9.58
N GLN A 51 -2.04 -1.76 10.20
CA GLN A 51 -2.70 -0.64 9.52
C GLN A 51 -1.67 0.44 9.19
N ILE A 52 -1.71 0.95 7.97
CA ILE A 52 -0.83 2.01 7.49
C ILE A 52 -1.62 3.08 6.73
N TRP A 53 -0.96 4.18 6.38
CA TRP A 53 -1.51 5.21 5.51
C TRP A 53 -0.77 5.27 4.18
N ILE A 54 -1.51 5.30 3.08
CA ILE A 54 -1.01 5.74 1.79
C ILE A 54 -1.20 7.26 1.73
N VAL A 55 -0.12 8.00 1.57
CA VAL A 55 -0.11 9.45 1.55
C VAL A 55 -0.09 9.93 0.10
N ASP A 56 -1.11 10.71 -0.28
CA ASP A 56 -1.21 11.34 -1.60
C ASP A 56 -0.31 12.59 -1.70
N ARG A 57 -0.08 13.08 -2.91
CA ARG A 57 0.76 14.25 -3.18
C ARG A 57 0.22 15.55 -2.57
N ASP A 58 -1.08 15.61 -2.33
CA ASP A 58 -1.74 16.73 -1.66
C ASP A 58 -1.72 16.61 -0.11
N GLY A 59 -1.11 15.56 0.43
CA GLY A 59 -1.03 15.26 1.86
C GLY A 59 -2.25 14.51 2.41
N SER A 60 -3.28 14.24 1.61
CA SER A 60 -4.40 13.39 1.99
C SER A 60 -3.93 11.97 2.30
N LYS A 61 -4.61 11.32 3.24
CA LYS A 61 -4.25 9.96 3.68
C LYS A 61 -5.39 8.99 3.43
N ILE A 62 -5.04 7.83 2.92
CA ILE A 62 -5.95 6.70 2.74
C ILE A 62 -5.46 5.55 3.60
N GLY A 63 -6.34 5.00 4.43
CA GLY A 63 -6.03 3.87 5.29
C GLY A 63 -5.87 2.60 4.46
N ALA A 64 -4.88 1.79 4.78
CA ALA A 64 -4.67 0.49 4.15
C ALA A 64 -4.24 -0.56 5.18
N ALA A 65 -4.76 -1.77 5.01
CA ALA A 65 -4.35 -2.94 5.79
C ALA A 65 -3.26 -3.71 5.06
N VAL A 66 -2.22 -4.13 5.78
CA VAL A 66 -1.19 -5.03 5.25
C VAL A 66 -1.74 -6.46 5.25
N GLU A 67 -2.12 -6.94 4.07
CA GLU A 67 -2.68 -8.28 3.88
C GLU A 67 -1.60 -9.36 3.84
N ASN A 68 -0.43 -9.06 3.28
CA ASN A 68 0.67 -9.99 3.16
C ASN A 68 2.02 -9.26 3.03
N VAL A 69 3.09 -9.89 3.49
CA VAL A 69 4.46 -9.41 3.38
C VAL A 69 5.35 -10.56 2.91
N PHE A 70 5.92 -10.43 1.71
CA PHE A 70 6.86 -11.38 1.15
C PHE A 70 8.25 -10.76 1.01
N LYS A 71 9.21 -11.24 1.80
CA LYS A 71 10.60 -10.78 1.76
C LYS A 71 11.39 -11.55 0.70
N GLN A 72 11.68 -10.92 -0.43
CA GLN A 72 12.61 -11.47 -1.43
C GLN A 72 14.01 -10.89 -1.32
N THR A 73 14.14 -9.60 -0.96
CA THR A 73 15.42 -8.88 -0.94
C THR A 73 15.47 -7.89 0.25
N ILE A 74 16.27 -6.83 0.17
CA ILE A 74 16.27 -5.75 1.17
C ILE A 74 14.89 -5.07 1.22
N ASP A 75 14.22 -4.98 0.07
CA ASP A 75 12.86 -4.49 -0.03
C ASP A 75 11.88 -5.67 0.01
N SER A 76 10.73 -5.44 0.63
CA SER A 76 9.67 -6.43 0.78
C SER A 76 8.57 -6.16 -0.24
N GLU A 77 8.00 -7.21 -0.82
CA GLU A 77 6.71 -7.11 -1.51
C GLU A 77 5.62 -7.10 -0.45
N VAL A 78 4.75 -6.09 -0.47
CA VAL A 78 3.70 -5.88 0.51
C VAL A 78 2.37 -5.77 -0.24
N THR A 79 1.38 -6.58 0.15
CA THR A 79 0.02 -6.46 -0.37
C THR A 79 -0.78 -5.59 0.59
N LEU A 80 -1.33 -4.48 0.08
CA LEU A 80 -2.14 -3.52 0.80
C LEU A 80 -3.59 -3.62 0.34
N SER A 81 -4.52 -3.71 1.28
CA SER A 81 -5.96 -3.61 1.01
C SER A 81 -6.46 -2.23 1.41
N THR A 82 -7.17 -1.57 0.50
CA THR A 82 -7.73 -0.24 0.75
C THR A 82 -9.00 0.02 -0.05
N VAL A 83 -9.76 1.03 0.35
CA VAL A 83 -10.93 1.55 -0.38
C VAL A 83 -10.60 2.99 -0.78
N LEU A 84 -10.73 3.28 -2.07
CA LEU A 84 -10.51 4.63 -2.58
C LEU A 84 -11.79 5.45 -2.42
N PRO A 85 -11.70 6.70 -1.95
CA PRO A 85 -12.83 7.61 -1.98
C PRO A 85 -13.22 7.92 -3.43
N ALA A 86 -14.54 8.00 -3.68
CA ALA A 86 -15.13 8.30 -4.97
C ALA A 86 -14.75 9.69 -5.53
#